data_AF-A0A4P7Y958-F1
#
_entry.id   AF-A0A4P7Y958-F1
#
_cell.length_a   1.000
_cell.length_b   1.000
_cell.length_c   1.000
_cell.angle_alpha   90.00
_cell.angle_beta   90.00
_cell.angle_gamma   90.00
#
_symmetry.space_group_name_H-M   'P 1'
#
loop_
_entity.id
_entity.type
_entity.pdbx_description
1 polymer ?
#
loop_
_entity_poly.entity_id
_entity_poly.type
_entity_poly.pdbx_seq_one_letter_code
_entity_poly.pdbx_strand_id
1 'polypeptide(L)'
;MKPSPIARACLIATLLTSTFSGAVLAASTELVKPGVLVVDKSLPPAQLALMETAVRRYDTFWDTGDESLAREALAADFIDKTPPAGRKQGPEGPLLASRAFREAVPDLRCEVEHMLIAGDRVVVHLHFRGHFTGTFGQIKGAGQPVDFIATDIYQIDNGKIAANWHIEDNLTLMKQLGAL
;
A
#
# COMPACT_ATOMS: atom_id res chain seq x y z
N MET A 1 24.58 -17.14 -79.41
CA MET A 1 25.20 -16.96 -78.08
C MET A 1 24.12 -16.54 -77.08
N LYS A 2 24.00 -17.32 -76.00
CA LYS A 2 23.20 -17.19 -74.76
C LYS A 2 21.66 -17.31 -74.80
N PRO A 3 21.05 -17.88 -73.73
CA PRO A 3 19.70 -18.44 -73.74
C PRO A 3 18.70 -17.68 -72.85
N SER A 4 17.40 -17.96 -73.04
CA SER A 4 16.26 -17.69 -72.14
C SER A 4 15.12 -18.61 -72.62
N PRO A 5 14.40 -19.36 -71.75
CA PRO A 5 13.43 -18.77 -70.85
C PRO A 5 13.36 -19.33 -69.42
N ILE A 6 13.25 -18.39 -68.48
CA ILE A 6 12.27 -18.30 -67.39
C ILE A 6 11.59 -19.62 -66.98
N ALA A 7 11.96 -20.12 -65.80
CA ALA A 7 11.07 -20.90 -64.95
C ALA A 7 11.04 -20.26 -63.55
N ARG A 8 9.87 -19.73 -63.21
CA ARG A 8 9.47 -19.23 -61.90
C ARG A 8 9.35 -20.42 -60.94
N ALA A 9 10.03 -20.36 -59.80
CA ALA A 9 9.67 -21.16 -58.62
C ALA A 9 9.53 -20.22 -57.43
N CYS A 10 8.29 -20.10 -56.95
CA CYS A 10 7.90 -19.31 -55.78
C CYS A 10 8.60 -19.86 -54.53
N LEU A 11 9.41 -19.05 -53.86
CA LEU A 11 9.77 -19.28 -52.46
C LEU A 11 8.63 -18.74 -51.59
N ILE A 12 7.86 -19.65 -50.98
CA ILE A 12 6.91 -19.34 -49.93
C ILE A 12 7.72 -19.15 -48.65
N ALA A 13 7.87 -17.90 -48.21
CA ALA A 13 8.41 -17.56 -46.90
C ALA A 13 7.25 -17.54 -45.88
N THR A 14 7.05 -18.64 -45.16
CA THR A 14 6.19 -18.68 -43.98
C THR A 14 6.91 -18.00 -42.81
N LEU A 15 6.67 -16.69 -42.64
CA LEU A 15 6.68 -16.06 -41.31
C LEU A 15 5.34 -16.37 -40.65
N LEU A 16 5.31 -16.84 -39.40
CA LEU A 16 4.23 -16.56 -38.46
C LEU A 16 4.62 -16.93 -37.01
N THR A 17 4.90 -15.86 -36.27
CA THR A 17 4.54 -15.56 -34.87
C THR A 17 5.02 -16.50 -33.76
N SER A 18 6.14 -16.11 -33.15
CA SER A 18 6.40 -16.40 -31.73
C SER A 18 5.35 -15.70 -30.86
N THR A 19 4.55 -16.49 -30.14
CA THR A 19 3.69 -15.98 -29.08
C THR A 19 4.57 -15.59 -27.89
N PHE A 20 4.75 -14.29 -27.67
CA PHE A 20 5.21 -13.80 -26.37
C PHE A 20 4.08 -14.05 -25.37
N SER A 21 4.19 -15.13 -24.59
CA SER A 21 3.35 -15.34 -23.42
C SER A 21 3.77 -14.29 -22.39
N GLY A 22 3.09 -13.15 -22.41
CA GLY A 22 3.22 -12.10 -21.41
C GLY A 22 2.60 -12.56 -20.09
N ALA A 23 3.24 -13.52 -19.42
CA ALA A 23 3.11 -13.63 -17.98
C ALA A 23 3.81 -12.39 -17.42
N VAL A 24 3.05 -11.32 -17.20
CA VAL A 24 3.44 -10.30 -16.25
C VAL A 24 3.67 -11.08 -14.96
N LEU A 25 4.93 -11.31 -14.60
CA LEU A 25 5.27 -11.65 -13.24
C LEU A 25 4.63 -10.53 -12.42
N ALA A 26 3.55 -10.83 -11.72
CA ALA A 26 3.13 -10.01 -10.59
C ALA A 26 4.37 -9.99 -9.70
N ALA A 27 5.12 -8.90 -9.75
CA ALA A 27 6.19 -8.68 -8.81
C ALA A 27 5.52 -8.83 -7.45
N SER A 28 5.92 -9.83 -6.69
CA SER A 28 5.43 -9.98 -5.32
C SER A 28 5.88 -8.71 -4.61
N THR A 29 4.95 -7.77 -4.37
CA THR A 29 5.26 -6.53 -3.66
C THR A 29 5.88 -6.93 -2.33
N GLU A 30 7.16 -6.60 -2.14
CA GLU A 30 7.82 -6.88 -0.88
C GLU A 30 7.11 -6.03 0.19
N LEU A 31 6.51 -6.70 1.17
CA LEU A 31 5.80 -6.00 2.23
C LEU A 31 6.79 -5.27 3.13
N VAL A 32 6.48 -4.03 3.51
CA VAL A 32 7.27 -3.24 4.46
C VAL A 32 7.57 -4.06 5.71
N LYS A 33 8.82 -4.01 6.18
CA LYS A 33 9.27 -4.74 7.36
C LYS A 33 9.33 -3.79 8.55
N PRO A 34 8.88 -4.22 9.74
CA PRO A 34 9.06 -3.40 10.93
C PRO A 34 10.53 -3.29 11.30
N GLY A 35 10.97 -2.10 11.71
CA GLY A 35 12.31 -1.89 12.28
C GLY A 35 12.49 -2.69 13.58
N VAL A 36 11.46 -2.68 14.43
CA VAL A 36 11.40 -3.47 15.66
C VAL A 36 10.12 -4.31 15.66
N LEU A 37 10.28 -5.62 15.85
CA LEU A 37 9.17 -6.56 16.02
C LEU A 37 9.21 -7.17 17.44
N VAL A 38 8.15 -6.95 18.21
CA VAL A 38 7.93 -7.60 19.51
C VAL A 38 6.69 -8.47 19.41
N VAL A 39 6.80 -9.73 19.84
CA VAL A 39 5.69 -10.69 19.79
C VAL A 39 5.46 -11.32 21.15
N ASP A 40 4.20 -11.53 21.48
CA ASP A 40 3.78 -12.45 22.55
C ASP A 40 4.12 -13.88 22.15
N LYS A 41 5.16 -14.43 22.79
CA LYS A 41 5.68 -15.77 22.52
C LYS A 41 4.74 -16.89 22.95
N SER A 42 3.66 -16.60 23.67
CA SER A 42 2.63 -17.59 24.00
C SER A 42 1.70 -17.91 22.83
N LEU A 43 1.65 -17.05 21.81
CA LEU A 43 0.81 -17.25 20.64
C LEU A 43 1.38 -18.33 19.70
N PRO A 44 0.53 -19.13 19.03
CA PRO A 44 0.97 -20.07 18.01
C PRO A 44 1.73 -19.37 16.87
N PRO A 45 2.85 -19.93 16.37
CA PRO A 45 3.64 -19.30 15.30
C PRO A 45 2.84 -19.01 14.02
N ALA A 46 1.90 -19.89 13.67
CA ALA A 46 1.02 -19.68 12.51
C ALA A 46 0.08 -18.48 12.72
N GLN A 47 -0.43 -18.26 13.94
CA GLN A 47 -1.26 -17.10 14.27
C GLN A 47 -0.44 -15.82 14.20
N LEU A 48 0.77 -15.82 14.80
CA LEU A 48 1.69 -14.68 14.71
C LEU A 48 1.99 -14.28 13.26
N ALA A 49 2.31 -15.27 12.41
CA ALA A 49 2.60 -15.02 11.00
C ALA A 49 1.40 -14.46 10.23
N LEU A 50 0.18 -14.94 10.51
CA LEU A 50 -1.04 -14.41 9.91
C LEU A 50 -1.30 -12.96 10.33
N MET A 51 -1.18 -12.66 11.62
CA MET A 51 -1.35 -11.31 12.16
C MET A 51 -0.32 -10.34 11.58
N GLU A 52 0.96 -10.72 11.59
CA GLU A 52 2.04 -9.92 11.03
C GLU A 52 1.82 -9.66 9.53
N THR A 53 1.45 -10.70 8.77
CA THR A 53 1.24 -10.58 7.32
C THR A 53 0.07 -9.64 7.00
N ALA A 54 -1.05 -9.75 7.72
CA ALA A 54 -2.20 -8.88 7.52
C ALA A 54 -1.83 -7.40 7.73
N VAL A 55 -1.11 -7.12 8.81
CA VAL A 55 -0.71 -5.75 9.16
C VAL A 55 0.34 -5.21 8.18
N ARG A 56 1.37 -6.00 7.86
CA ARG A 56 2.39 -5.58 6.89
C ARG A 56 1.80 -5.32 5.50
N ARG A 57 0.76 -6.05 5.08
CA ARG A 57 0.01 -5.71 3.85
C ARG A 57 -0.63 -4.32 3.97
N TYR A 58 -1.33 -4.05 5.06
CA TYR A 58 -2.01 -2.77 5.25
C TYR A 58 -1.04 -1.59 5.35
N ASP A 59 0.07 -1.76 6.05
CA ASP A 59 1.12 -0.72 6.14
C ASP A 59 1.81 -0.51 4.78
N THR A 60 1.99 -1.59 3.99
CA THR A 60 2.51 -1.47 2.61
C THR A 60 1.52 -0.76 1.68
N PHE A 61 0.21 -0.92 1.88
CA PHE A 61 -0.79 -0.08 1.19
C PHE A 61 -0.58 1.40 1.51
N TRP A 62 -0.31 1.76 2.76
CA TRP A 62 -0.01 3.14 3.12
C TRP A 62 1.30 3.64 2.52
N ASP A 63 2.31 2.78 2.33
CA ASP A 63 3.57 3.10 1.68
C ASP A 63 3.47 3.24 0.15
N THR A 64 2.65 2.42 -0.51
CA THR A 64 2.62 2.30 -1.98
C THR A 64 1.40 2.92 -2.64
N GLY A 65 0.28 3.00 -1.92
CA GLY A 65 -1.03 3.33 -2.49
C GLY A 65 -1.70 2.16 -3.24
N ASP A 66 -1.12 0.95 -3.22
CA ASP A 66 -1.73 -0.22 -3.86
C ASP A 66 -2.96 -0.71 -3.06
N GLU A 67 -4.14 -0.38 -3.58
CA GLU A 67 -5.41 -0.69 -2.93
C GLU A 67 -5.69 -2.18 -2.78
N SER A 68 -5.06 -3.03 -3.60
CA SER A 68 -5.23 -4.49 -3.49
C SER A 68 -4.75 -5.00 -2.13
N LEU A 69 -3.66 -4.44 -1.61
CA LEU A 69 -3.11 -4.80 -0.31
C LEU A 69 -4.05 -4.46 0.85
N ALA A 70 -4.73 -3.31 0.80
CA ALA A 70 -5.75 -2.97 1.79
C ALA A 70 -6.95 -3.92 1.71
N ARG A 71 -7.42 -4.25 0.50
CA ARG A 71 -8.53 -5.22 0.32
C ARG A 71 -8.14 -6.63 0.79
N GLU A 72 -6.87 -7.00 0.67
CA GLU A 72 -6.33 -8.25 1.20
C GLU A 72 -6.07 -8.22 2.72
N ALA A 73 -5.81 -7.07 3.32
CA ALA A 73 -5.53 -6.96 4.75
C ALA A 73 -6.79 -6.79 5.61
N LEU A 74 -7.74 -5.99 5.14
CA LEU A 74 -8.93 -5.60 5.90
C LEU A 74 -10.05 -6.66 5.78
N ALA A 75 -10.83 -6.81 6.84
CA ALA A 75 -12.08 -7.54 6.80
C ALA A 75 -13.12 -6.78 5.95
N ALA A 76 -14.06 -7.50 5.35
CA ALA A 76 -15.11 -6.88 4.53
C ALA A 76 -16.01 -5.94 5.33
N ASP A 77 -16.21 -6.26 6.61
CA ASP A 77 -16.96 -5.50 7.62
C ASP A 77 -16.05 -4.70 8.57
N PHE A 78 -14.82 -4.37 8.13
CA PHE A 78 -13.86 -3.59 8.90
C PHE A 78 -14.49 -2.34 9.53
N ILE A 79 -14.23 -2.12 10.82
CA ILE A 79 -14.72 -0.97 11.58
C ILE A 79 -13.56 -0.06 12.01
N ASP A 80 -13.55 1.15 11.49
CA ASP A 80 -12.72 2.23 12.01
C ASP A 80 -13.37 2.79 13.29
N LYS A 81 -12.67 2.70 14.42
CA LYS A 81 -13.15 3.13 15.74
C LYS A 81 -12.81 4.59 16.05
N THR A 82 -11.97 5.23 15.25
CA THR A 82 -11.57 6.63 15.40
C THR A 82 -11.69 7.41 14.09
N PRO A 83 -12.78 7.24 13.32
CA PRO A 83 -12.88 7.82 11.99
C PRO A 83 -12.99 9.35 12.11
N PRO A 84 -12.26 10.11 11.28
CA PRO A 84 -12.56 11.52 11.11
C PRO A 84 -14.00 11.72 10.63
N ALA A 85 -14.61 12.85 10.99
CA ALA A 85 -15.99 13.14 10.66
C ALA A 85 -16.26 12.97 9.16
N GLY A 86 -17.29 12.20 8.82
CA GLY A 86 -17.69 11.93 7.44
C GLY A 86 -16.91 10.84 6.72
N ARG A 87 -15.90 10.21 7.34
CA ARG A 87 -15.24 9.04 6.75
C ARG A 87 -16.20 7.86 6.67
N LYS A 88 -16.22 7.17 5.52
CA LYS A 88 -16.97 5.92 5.33
C LYS A 88 -16.35 4.80 6.16
N GLN A 89 -17.20 3.93 6.69
CA GLN A 89 -16.79 2.67 7.31
C GLN A 89 -16.43 1.61 6.25
N GLY A 90 -15.77 0.53 6.68
CA GLY A 90 -15.26 -0.52 5.80
C GLY A 90 -14.01 -0.11 5.02
N PRO A 91 -13.48 -1.00 4.16
CA PRO A 91 -12.24 -0.76 3.43
C PRO A 91 -12.23 0.52 2.58
N GLU A 92 -13.38 1.00 2.12
CA GLU A 92 -13.46 2.22 1.29
C GLU A 92 -13.02 3.50 2.02
N GLY A 93 -13.12 3.53 3.36
CA GLY A 93 -12.66 4.65 4.18
C GLY A 93 -11.16 4.95 4.01
N PRO A 94 -10.27 4.02 4.37
CA PRO A 94 -8.82 4.20 4.21
C PRO A 94 -8.38 4.33 2.75
N LEU A 95 -9.04 3.64 1.80
CA LEU A 95 -8.73 3.80 0.37
C LEU A 95 -8.94 5.24 -0.11
N LEU A 96 -10.05 5.87 0.27
CA LEU A 96 -10.30 7.29 -0.03
C LEU A 96 -9.28 8.21 0.65
N ALA A 97 -8.92 7.91 1.91
CA ALA A 97 -7.95 8.70 2.65
C ALA A 97 -6.54 8.64 2.02
N SER A 98 -6.07 7.46 1.63
CA SER A 98 -4.78 7.27 0.96
C SER A 98 -4.73 8.00 -0.39
N ARG A 99 -5.78 7.88 -1.22
CA ARG A 99 -5.88 8.65 -2.47
C ARG A 99 -5.79 10.16 -2.23
N ALA A 100 -6.62 10.68 -1.34
CA ALA A 100 -6.65 12.10 -1.02
C ALA A 100 -5.31 12.60 -0.46
N PHE A 101 -4.63 11.79 0.35
CA PHE A 101 -3.34 12.19 0.89
C PHE A 101 -2.23 12.18 -0.17
N ARG A 102 -2.27 11.22 -1.10
CA ARG A 102 -1.33 11.17 -2.24
C ARG A 102 -1.60 12.23 -3.31
N GLU A 103 -2.80 12.81 -3.36
CA GLU A 103 -3.04 14.04 -4.14
C GLU A 103 -2.23 15.23 -3.58
N ALA A 104 -1.97 15.27 -2.27
CA ALA A 104 -1.13 16.28 -1.64
C ALA A 104 0.35 15.88 -1.68
N VAL A 105 0.68 14.63 -1.33
CA VAL A 105 2.05 14.12 -1.19
C VAL A 105 2.24 12.90 -2.12
N PRO A 106 2.44 13.09 -3.44
CA PRO A 106 2.51 11.99 -4.40
C PRO A 106 3.64 10.99 -4.14
N ASP A 107 4.75 11.44 -3.56
CA ASP A 107 5.93 10.64 -3.23
C ASP A 107 5.90 10.07 -1.80
N LEU A 108 4.73 10.06 -1.15
CA LEU A 108 4.57 9.59 0.21
C LEU A 108 5.14 8.17 0.40
N ARG A 109 5.97 8.04 1.43
CA ARG A 109 6.50 6.79 1.98
C ARG A 109 5.98 6.59 3.39
N CYS A 110 5.78 5.33 3.77
CA CYS A 110 5.38 4.92 5.11
C CYS A 110 6.34 3.85 5.61
N GLU A 111 7.00 4.13 6.73
CA GLU A 111 7.86 3.18 7.42
C GLU A 111 7.16 2.66 8.67
N VAL A 112 7.38 1.38 8.99
CA VAL A 112 6.93 0.76 10.24
C VAL A 112 8.11 0.73 11.20
N GLU A 113 8.16 1.66 12.14
CA GLU A 113 9.27 1.73 13.09
C GLU A 113 9.16 0.62 14.15
N HIS A 114 7.95 0.44 14.68
CA HIS A 114 7.65 -0.58 15.68
C HIS A 114 6.40 -1.36 15.32
N MET A 115 6.43 -2.67 15.55
CA MET A 115 5.27 -3.56 15.50
C MET A 115 5.26 -4.44 16.75
N LEU A 116 4.14 -4.44 17.47
CA LEU A 116 3.95 -5.24 18.68
C LEU A 116 2.71 -6.13 18.50
N ILE A 117 2.88 -7.45 18.61
CA ILE A 117 1.79 -8.42 18.47
C ILE A 117 1.49 -9.02 19.84
N ALA A 118 0.27 -8.87 20.34
CA ALA A 118 -0.16 -9.40 21.64
C ALA A 118 -1.65 -9.77 21.63
N GLY A 119 -1.99 -10.99 22.05
CA GLY A 119 -3.36 -11.50 21.98
C GLY A 119 -3.93 -11.46 20.56
N ASP A 120 -5.08 -10.79 20.38
CA ASP A 120 -5.74 -10.51 19.11
C ASP A 120 -5.47 -9.07 18.61
N ARG A 121 -4.42 -8.41 19.12
CA ARG A 121 -4.04 -7.05 18.77
C ARG A 121 -2.67 -6.98 18.12
N VAL A 122 -2.52 -6.02 17.20
CA VAL A 122 -1.23 -5.56 16.70
C VAL A 122 -1.16 -4.05 16.86
N VAL A 123 -0.11 -3.54 17.47
CA VAL A 123 0.18 -2.09 17.55
C VAL A 123 1.30 -1.78 16.59
N VAL A 124 1.15 -0.73 15.79
CA VAL A 124 2.22 -0.21 14.94
C VAL A 124 2.50 1.25 15.24
N HIS A 125 3.78 1.62 15.21
CA HIS A 125 4.23 3.01 15.16
C HIS A 125 4.77 3.27 13.76
N LEU A 126 4.17 4.24 13.07
CA LEU A 126 4.42 4.54 11.67
C LEU A 126 5.08 5.90 11.52
N HIS A 127 5.97 6.02 10.55
CA HIS A 127 6.58 7.29 10.15
C HIS A 127 6.31 7.55 8.67
N PHE A 128 5.58 8.62 8.40
CA PHE A 128 5.26 9.09 7.06
C PHE A 128 6.20 10.20 6.62
N ARG A 129 6.75 10.08 5.40
CA ARG A 129 7.62 11.10 4.80
C ARG A 129 7.31 11.34 3.34
N GLY A 130 7.54 12.55 2.86
CA GLY A 130 7.43 12.90 1.44
C GLY A 130 7.58 14.41 1.24
N HIS A 131 7.11 14.90 0.08
CA HIS A 131 7.12 16.31 -0.25
C HIS A 131 5.74 16.78 -0.70
N PHE A 132 5.28 17.89 -0.11
CA PHE A 132 4.03 18.51 -0.53
C PHE A 132 4.25 19.19 -1.88
N THR A 133 4.01 18.47 -2.96
CA THR A 133 4.12 18.93 -4.36
C THR A 133 2.78 18.95 -5.08
N GLY A 134 1.77 18.33 -4.47
CA GLY A 134 0.41 18.26 -4.98
C GLY A 134 -0.50 19.34 -4.39
N THR A 135 -1.75 18.97 -4.12
CA THR A 135 -2.79 19.89 -3.63
C THR A 135 -3.49 19.31 -2.41
N PHE A 136 -3.73 20.15 -1.39
CA PHE A 136 -4.55 19.84 -0.23
C PHE A 136 -5.64 20.90 -0.07
N GLY A 137 -6.89 20.56 -0.38
CA GLY A 137 -7.99 21.52 -0.44
C GLY A 137 -7.73 22.60 -1.50
N GLN A 138 -7.53 23.85 -1.06
CA GLN A 138 -7.18 24.97 -1.95
C GLN A 138 -5.69 25.34 -1.90
N ILE A 139 -4.89 24.64 -1.09
CA ILE A 139 -3.48 24.90 -0.89
C ILE A 139 -2.67 24.05 -1.87
N LYS A 140 -1.76 24.67 -2.61
CA LYS A 140 -0.83 23.98 -3.49
C LYS A 140 0.55 23.93 -2.85
N GLY A 141 1.14 22.74 -2.83
CA GLY A 141 2.47 22.53 -2.29
C GLY A 141 3.57 23.11 -3.18
N ALA A 142 4.67 23.53 -2.56
CA ALA A 142 5.85 24.07 -3.23
C ALA A 142 7.08 23.13 -3.11
N GLY A 143 6.88 21.91 -2.64
CA GLY A 143 7.91 20.90 -2.42
C GLY A 143 8.50 20.88 -1.00
N GLN A 144 7.88 21.56 -0.04
CA GLN A 144 8.30 21.49 1.36
C GLN A 144 8.14 20.07 1.92
N PRO A 145 9.01 19.65 2.85
CA PRO A 145 8.97 18.31 3.42
C PRO A 145 7.71 18.10 4.25
N VAL A 146 7.18 16.88 4.17
CA VAL A 146 6.16 16.33 5.07
C VAL A 146 6.83 15.21 5.85
N ASP A 147 6.70 15.26 7.18
CA ASP A 147 7.34 14.35 8.13
C ASP A 147 6.47 14.30 9.40
N PHE A 148 5.72 13.21 9.58
CA PHE A 148 4.85 13.04 10.74
C PHE A 148 4.70 11.56 11.11
N ILE A 149 4.26 11.32 12.34
CA ILE A 149 4.09 9.99 12.91
C ILE A 149 2.62 9.62 13.05
N ALA A 150 2.34 8.32 13.08
CA ALA A 150 1.05 7.77 13.46
C ALA A 150 1.22 6.55 14.36
N THR A 151 0.20 6.22 15.14
CA THR A 151 0.13 4.97 15.90
C THR A 151 -1.24 4.35 15.73
N ASP A 152 -1.22 3.10 15.30
CA ASP A 152 -2.43 2.32 15.04
C ASP A 152 -2.46 1.09 15.97
N ILE A 153 -3.65 0.77 16.43
CA ILE A 153 -3.97 -0.45 17.16
C ILE A 153 -4.97 -1.21 16.31
N TYR A 154 -4.54 -2.34 15.75
CA TYR A 154 -5.37 -3.23 14.94
C TYR A 154 -5.92 -4.37 15.79
N GLN A 155 -7.22 -4.63 15.67
CA GLN A 155 -7.82 -5.90 16.09
C GLN A 155 -7.81 -6.86 14.92
N ILE A 156 -7.22 -8.04 15.13
CA ILE A 156 -7.13 -9.09 14.11
C ILE A 156 -8.17 -10.17 14.40
N ASP A 157 -8.97 -10.52 13.39
CA ASP A 157 -9.84 -11.68 13.41
C ASP A 157 -9.65 -12.47 12.11
N ASN A 158 -9.53 -13.80 12.22
CA ASN A 158 -9.35 -14.71 11.07
C ASN A 158 -8.26 -14.26 10.07
N GLY A 159 -7.14 -13.71 10.57
CA GLY A 159 -6.03 -13.25 9.75
C GLY A 159 -6.31 -11.97 8.95
N LYS A 160 -7.32 -11.20 9.34
CA LYS A 160 -7.71 -9.91 8.74
C LYS A 160 -7.82 -8.85 9.83
N ILE A 161 -7.60 -7.59 9.48
CA ILE A 161 -7.86 -6.46 10.37
C ILE A 161 -9.37 -6.22 10.40
N ALA A 162 -10.01 -6.53 11.52
CA ALA A 162 -11.45 -6.38 11.72
C ALA A 162 -11.82 -4.99 12.27
N ALA A 163 -10.92 -4.36 13.02
CA ALA A 163 -11.11 -2.99 13.49
C ALA A 163 -9.76 -2.31 13.73
N ASN A 164 -9.75 -0.98 13.76
CA ASN A 164 -8.61 -0.22 14.23
C ASN A 164 -9.01 0.94 15.16
N TRP A 165 -8.04 1.37 15.95
CA TRP A 165 -7.99 2.69 16.58
C TRP A 165 -6.69 3.34 16.10
N HIS A 166 -6.71 4.60 15.75
CA HIS A 166 -5.53 5.27 15.21
C HIS A 166 -5.45 6.72 15.67
N ILE A 167 -4.20 7.22 15.71
CA ILE A 167 -3.92 8.63 15.91
C ILE A 167 -2.71 9.03 15.08
N GLU A 168 -2.85 10.07 14.28
CA GLU A 168 -1.76 10.71 13.56
C GLU A 168 -1.42 12.05 14.24
N ASP A 169 -0.16 12.48 14.10
CA ASP A 169 0.25 13.84 14.45
C ASP A 169 -0.23 14.84 13.37
N ASN A 170 -1.56 14.97 13.28
CA ASN A 170 -2.24 15.87 12.35
C ASN A 170 -1.88 17.34 12.62
N LEU A 171 -1.49 17.69 13.85
CA LEU A 171 -1.06 19.05 14.16
C LEU A 171 0.25 19.40 13.44
N THR A 172 1.24 18.52 13.52
CA THR A 172 2.51 18.68 12.78
C THR A 172 2.26 18.68 11.28
N LEU A 173 1.46 17.73 10.78
CA LEU A 173 1.11 17.66 9.36
C LEU A 173 0.47 18.96 8.86
N MET A 174 -0.56 19.46 9.53
CA MET A 174 -1.28 20.66 9.08
C MET A 174 -0.39 21.91 9.06
N LYS A 175 0.55 22.04 9.99
CA LYS A 175 1.56 23.11 9.97
C LYS A 175 2.51 22.97 8.78
N GLN A 176 2.99 21.76 8.48
CA GLN A 176 3.88 21.49 7.34
C GLN A 176 3.18 21.75 6.00
N LEU A 177 1.87 21.49 5.92
CA LEU A 177 1.06 21.82 4.74
C LEU A 177 0.73 23.32 4.63
N GLY A 178 1.05 24.14 5.64
CA GLY A 178 0.69 25.55 5.68
C GLY A 178 -0.82 25.79 5.82
N ALA A 179 -1.54 24.82 6.38
CA ALA A 179 -2.98 24.86 6.59
C ALA A 179 -3.37 25.30 8.01
N LEU A 180 -2.38 25.54 8.88
CA LEU A 180 -2.50 26.08 10.23
C LEU A 180 -1.32 27.00 10.55
#